data_AF-A0A316UX76-F1
#
_entry.id   AF-A0A316UX76-F1
#
_cell.length_a   1.000
_cell.length_b   1.000
_cell.length_c   1.000
_cell.angle_alpha   90.00
_cell.angle_beta   90.00
_cell.angle_gamma   90.00
#
_symmetry.space_group_name_H-M   'P 1'
#
loop_
_entity.id
_entity.type
_entity.pdbx_description
1 polymer ?
#
loop_
_entity_poly.entity_id
_entity_poly.type
_entity_poly.pdbx_seq_one_letter_code
_entity_poly.pdbx_strand_id
1 'polypeptide(L)' 'LNIEAPPSLRPAKKYCDVTGLLAPYTDPKTGLRYHSAEIYEVLKTFGPGVDQAYLGLRGRKATLM' A
#
# COMPACT_ATOMS: atom_id res chain seq x y z
N LEU A 1 29.01 -15.47 9.33
CA LEU A 1 29.21 -14.18 8.63
C LEU A 1 27.96 -13.91 7.82
N ASN A 2 27.14 -12.94 8.26
CA ASN A 2 25.92 -12.55 7.56
C ASN A 2 26.25 -11.30 6.74
N ILE A 3 26.22 -11.39 5.40
CA ILE A 3 26.38 -10.22 4.54
C ILE A 3 24.97 -9.72 4.24
N GLU A 4 24.63 -8.53 4.74
CA GLU A 4 23.35 -7.88 4.43
C GLU A 4 23.47 -7.18 3.08
N ALA A 5 22.46 -7.37 2.23
CA ALA A 5 22.42 -6.70 0.94
C ALA A 5 22.22 -5.18 1.13
N PRO A 6 22.92 -4.34 0.38
CA PRO A 6 22.73 -2.90 0.45
C PRO A 6 21.31 -2.51 0.01
N PRO A 7 20.72 -1.45 0.58
CA PRO A 7 19.39 -0.99 0.19
C PRO A 7 19.37 -0.48 -1.25
N SER A 8 18.22 -0.61 -1.93
CA SER A 8 18.05 -0.08 -3.28
C SER A 8 18.05 1.45 -3.29
N LEU A 9 18.87 2.04 -4.16
CA LEU A 9 18.88 3.48 -4.45
C LEU A 9 17.82 3.90 -5.47
N ARG A 10 17.20 2.95 -6.18
CA ARG A 10 16.19 3.25 -7.19
C ARG A 10 14.85 3.55 -6.52
N PRO A 11 14.14 4.63 -6.94
CA PRO A 11 12.83 4.94 -6.39
C PRO A 11 11.86 3.81 -6.68
N ALA A 12 11.19 3.31 -5.64
CA ALA A 12 10.20 2.26 -5.77
C ALA A 12 8.96 2.77 -6.52
N LYS A 13 8.51 2.01 -7.53
CA LYS A 13 7.25 2.28 -8.21
C LYS A 13 6.08 2.05 -7.25
N LYS A 14 5.09 2.94 -7.30
CA LYS A 14 3.87 2.83 -6.48
C LYS A 14 2.80 2.13 -7.29
N TYR A 15 2.35 0.98 -6.80
CA TYR A 15 1.24 0.23 -7.36
C TYR A 15 0.03 0.32 -6.45
N CYS A 16 -1.15 0.17 -7.04
CA CYS A 16 -2.43 0.10 -6.35
C CYS A 16 -2.48 -1.21 -5.59
N ASP A 17 -2.87 -1.13 -4.31
CA ASP A 17 -2.90 -2.29 -3.43
C ASP A 17 -4.03 -3.27 -3.82
N VAL A 18 -5.03 -2.82 -4.58
CA VAL A 18 -6.21 -3.61 -4.99
C VAL A 18 -6.03 -4.18 -6.40
N THR A 19 -5.69 -3.33 -7.38
CA THR A 19 -5.66 -3.73 -8.82
C THR A 19 -4.28 -4.01 -9.37
N GLY A 20 -3.20 -3.64 -8.65
CA GLY A 20 -1.82 -3.78 -9.14
C GLY A 20 -1.42 -2.79 -10.24
N LEU A 21 -2.32 -1.91 -10.69
CA LEU A 21 -2.02 -0.83 -11.63
C LEU A 21 -1.15 0.25 -10.98
N LEU A 22 -0.48 1.09 -11.76
CA LEU A 22 0.34 2.17 -11.22
C LEU A 22 -0.54 3.17 -10.44
N ALA A 23 -0.25 3.42 -9.18
CA ALA A 23 -1.08 4.27 -8.33
C ALA A 23 -0.45 5.66 -8.15
N PRO A 24 -1.00 6.71 -8.79
CA PRO A 24 -0.55 8.08 -8.56
C PRO A 24 -1.04 8.64 -7.21
N TYR A 25 -2.11 8.08 -6.63
CA TYR A 25 -2.76 8.61 -5.44
C TYR A 25 -2.62 7.70 -4.22
N THR A 26 -2.72 8.29 -3.04
CA THR A 26 -2.70 7.60 -1.75
C THR A 26 -3.76 8.22 -0.85
N ASP A 27 -4.57 7.38 -0.22
CA ASP A 27 -5.60 7.81 0.71
C ASP A 27 -4.96 8.24 2.05
N PRO A 28 -5.19 9.47 2.55
CA PRO A 28 -4.62 9.90 3.83
C PRO A 28 -5.21 9.17 5.04
N LYS A 29 -6.43 8.62 4.93
CA LYS A 29 -7.10 7.94 6.05
C LYS A 29 -6.54 6.53 6.28
N THR A 30 -6.46 5.74 5.22
CA THR A 30 -6.01 4.34 5.28
C THR A 30 -4.54 4.17 4.90
N GLY A 31 -3.97 5.10 4.13
CA GLY A 31 -2.63 4.95 3.54
C GLY A 31 -2.57 3.94 2.39
N LEU A 32 -3.72 3.50 1.87
CA LEU A 32 -3.82 2.67 0.67
C LEU A 32 -3.57 3.48 -0.60
N ARG A 33 -3.00 2.82 -1.60
CA ARG A 33 -2.67 3.41 -2.90
C ARG A 33 -3.73 3.02 -3.92
N TYR A 34 -4.21 3.99 -4.69
CA TYR A 34 -5.26 3.79 -5.71
C TYR A 34 -4.91 4.45 -7.04
N HIS A 35 -5.50 3.92 -8.11
CA HIS A 35 -5.27 4.40 -9.48
C HIS A 35 -6.28 5.48 -9.91
N SER A 36 -7.58 5.24 -9.67
CA SER A 36 -8.69 6.06 -10.17
C SER A 36 -9.73 6.34 -9.07
N ALA A 37 -10.67 7.24 -9.36
CA ALA A 37 -11.79 7.57 -8.47
C ALA A 37 -12.71 6.37 -8.20
N GLU A 38 -12.92 5.49 -9.18
CA GLU A 38 -13.71 4.27 -9.03
C GLU A 38 -13.12 3.34 -7.96
N ILE A 39 -11.79 3.17 -7.95
CA ILE A 39 -11.12 2.38 -6.91
C ILE A 39 -11.26 3.09 -5.56
N TYR A 40 -11.21 4.42 -5.53
CA TYR A 40 -11.40 5.16 -4.29
C TYR A 40 -12.81 4.97 -3.71
N GLU A 41 -13.85 4.87 -4.53
CA GLU A 41 -15.20 4.52 -4.08
C GLU A 41 -15.26 3.10 -3.50
N VAL A 42 -14.59 2.14 -4.14
CA VAL A 42 -14.47 0.77 -3.61
C VAL A 42 -13.71 0.75 -2.28
N LEU A 43 -12.64 1.54 -2.15
CA LEU A 43 -11.91 1.64 -0.88
C LEU A 43 -12.78 2.20 0.26
N LYS A 44 -13.77 3.05 -0.04
CA LYS A 44 -14.70 3.57 0.97
C LYS A 44 -15.72 2.52 1.46
N THR A 45 -16.02 1.51 0.65
CA THR A 45 -16.93 0.43 1.05
C THR A 45 -16.23 -0.67 1.84
N PHE A 46 -14.90 -0.58 2.01
CA PHE A 46 -14.15 -1.56 2.79
C PHE A 46 -14.61 -1.56 4.25
N GLY A 47 -14.91 -2.77 4.73
CA GLY A 47 -15.18 -3.01 6.13
C GLY A 47 -13.96 -2.76 7.01
N PRO A 48 -14.16 -2.63 8.33
CA PRO A 48 -13.07 -2.43 9.28
C PRO A 48 -12.04 -3.57 9.20
N GLY A 49 -10.74 -3.22 9.08
CA GLY A 49 -9.62 -4.16 9.10
C GLY A 49 -9.19 -4.70 7.73
N VAL A 50 -9.98 -4.49 6.67
CA VAL A 50 -9.61 -4.86 5.29
C VAL A 50 -8.41 -4.03 4.82
N ASP A 51 -8.39 -2.74 5.17
CA ASP A 51 -7.29 -1.82 4.92
C ASP A 51 -5.96 -2.31 5.51
N GLN A 52 -5.99 -2.79 6.76
CA GLN A 52 -4.82 -3.33 7.44
C GLN A 52 -4.34 -4.63 6.78
N ALA A 53 -5.25 -5.47 6.29
CA ALA A 53 -4.89 -6.67 5.56
C ALA A 53 -4.13 -6.33 4.26
N TYR A 54 -4.62 -5.36 3.47
CA TYR A 54 -3.94 -4.90 2.25
C TYR A 54 -2.59 -4.23 2.55
N LEU A 55 -2.48 -3.45 3.63
CA LEU A 55 -1.20 -2.87 4.06
C LEU A 55 -0.20 -3.95 4.50
N GLY A 56 -0.68 -4.98 5.20
CA GLY A 56 0.11 -6.14 5.62
C GLY A 56 0.70 -6.88 4.43
N LEU A 57 -0.09 -7.08 3.35
CA LEU A 57 0.37 -7.70 2.10
C LEU A 57 1.47 -6.88 1.41
N ARG A 58 1.39 -5.53 1.47
CA ARG A 58 2.46 -4.66 0.96
C ARG A 58 3.77 -4.75 1.78
N GLY A 59 3.75 -5.43 2.92
CA GLY A 59 4.87 -5.44 3.87
C GLY A 59 4.93 -4.17 4.72
N ARG A 60 3.86 -3.36 4.72
CA ARG A 60 3.74 -2.22 5.62
C ARG A 60 2.92 -2.64 6.84
N LYS A 61 3.58 -3.30 7.80
CA LYS A 61 3.01 -3.42 9.14
C LYS A 61 2.98 -2.03 9.78
N ALA A 62 1.80 -1.56 10.18
CA ALA A 62 1.75 -0.52 11.19
C ALA A 62 2.35 -1.15 12.45
N THR A 63 3.62 -0.86 12.72
CA THR A 63 4.19 -1.07 14.05
C THR A 63 3.41 -0.15 14.98
N LEU A 64 2.36 -0.69 15.60
CA LEU A 64 1.73 -0.07 16.75
C LEU A 64 2.72 -0.28 17.89
N MET A 65 3.51 0.77 18.16
CA MET A 65 4.34 0.90 19.36
C MET A 65 3.61 1.79 20.34
#